data_AF-A0A3D1DRG8-F1
#
_entry.id   AF-A0A3D1DRG8-F1
#
_cell.length_a   1.000
_cell.length_b   1.000
_cell.length_c   1.000
_cell.angle_alpha   90.00
_cell.angle_beta   90.00
_cell.angle_gamma   90.00
#
_symmetry.space_group_name_H-M   'P 1'
#
loop_
_entity.id
_entity.type
_entity.pdbx_description
1 polymer ?
#
loop_
_entity_poly.entity_id
_entity_poly.type
_entity_poly.pdbx_seq_one_letter_code
_entity_poly.pdbx_strand_id
1 'polypeptide(L)'
;MSSAASLTTANRRPIPLQVRDDLIFERIEFLGVSYWVVKAPVGLKYFRLQPEQFHVLQLLNGDRHLEELRDALHDELPTVRLQLSDIQHLITDLHQKGLVFSNRIGQGASLAKLNFEEKKKKLFNTMRSLLYVRLPGWDPEAVLARLYPLVRWVYHPVTVTLTLLFVISSWVLLAVQFETFTEQMPEFQQFFSWPNLL
;
A
#
# COMPACT_ATOMS: atom_id res chain seq x y z
N MET A 1 -16.99 -35.14 -33.41
CA MET A 1 -15.71 -35.47 -32.75
C MET A 1 -15.47 -34.41 -31.69
N SER A 2 -15.72 -34.77 -30.43
CA SER A 2 -15.74 -33.82 -29.30
C SER A 2 -14.32 -33.45 -28.91
N SER A 3 -14.01 -32.15 -28.97
CA SER A 3 -12.71 -31.59 -28.60
C SER A 3 -12.52 -31.68 -27.09
N ALA A 4 -11.81 -32.70 -26.62
CA ALA A 4 -11.33 -32.75 -25.25
C ALA A 4 -10.34 -31.59 -25.06
N ALA A 5 -10.79 -30.51 -24.43
CA ALA A 5 -9.90 -29.48 -23.92
C ALA A 5 -9.03 -30.12 -22.83
N SER A 6 -7.83 -30.54 -23.22
CA SER A 6 -6.83 -31.16 -22.36
C SER A 6 -6.63 -30.29 -21.13
N LEU A 7 -7.01 -30.81 -19.96
CA LEU A 7 -6.74 -30.22 -18.64
C LEU A 7 -5.22 -30.12 -18.48
N THR A 8 -4.65 -29.04 -18.98
CA THR A 8 -3.22 -28.78 -18.85
C THR A 8 -3.01 -28.41 -17.39
N THR A 9 -2.30 -29.25 -16.63
CA THR A 9 -1.94 -28.99 -15.23
C THR A 9 -1.39 -27.57 -15.12
N ALA A 10 -1.83 -26.79 -14.11
CA ALA A 10 -1.50 -25.37 -13.97
C ALA A 10 0.01 -25.07 -14.10
N ASN A 11 0.87 -26.02 -13.73
CA ASN A 11 2.33 -25.95 -13.80
C ASN A 11 2.91 -25.96 -15.22
N ARG A 12 2.16 -26.44 -16.21
CA ARG A 12 2.55 -26.51 -17.63
C ARG A 12 2.01 -25.35 -18.46
N ARG A 13 1.38 -24.38 -17.81
CA ARG A 13 0.94 -23.16 -18.49
C ARG A 13 2.14 -22.24 -18.71
N PRO A 14 2.32 -21.66 -19.91
CA PRO A 14 3.36 -20.67 -20.15
C PRO A 14 3.17 -19.47 -19.22
N ILE A 15 4.26 -19.01 -18.64
CA ILE A 15 4.28 -17.86 -17.73
C ILE A 15 4.48 -16.62 -18.60
N PRO A 16 3.46 -15.76 -18.77
CA PRO A 16 3.51 -14.64 -19.72
C PRO A 16 4.27 -13.44 -19.12
N LEU A 17 5.42 -13.69 -18.49
CA LEU A 17 6.28 -12.70 -17.87
C LEU A 17 7.62 -12.66 -18.60
N GLN A 18 8.07 -11.45 -18.90
CA GLN A 18 9.34 -11.18 -19.57
C GLN A 18 10.18 -10.22 -18.74
N VAL A 19 11.48 -10.42 -18.76
CA VAL A 19 12.44 -9.45 -18.21
C VAL A 19 12.31 -8.13 -18.93
N ARG A 20 12.45 -7.02 -18.19
CA ARG A 20 12.48 -5.69 -18.79
C ARG A 20 13.83 -5.40 -19.45
N ASP A 21 13.80 -4.86 -20.67
CA ASP A 21 15.01 -4.57 -21.46
C ASP A 21 15.83 -3.39 -20.92
N ASP A 22 15.24 -2.51 -20.09
CA ASP A 22 15.93 -1.33 -19.55
C ASP A 22 16.84 -1.62 -18.34
N LEU A 23 16.87 -2.87 -17.85
CA LEU A 23 17.61 -3.23 -16.65
C LEU A 23 19.11 -3.37 -16.90
N ILE A 24 19.91 -2.81 -15.99
CA ILE A 24 21.37 -2.96 -16.00
C ILE A 24 21.77 -3.87 -14.85
N PHE A 25 22.61 -4.87 -15.15
CA PHE A 25 23.03 -5.91 -14.22
C PHE A 25 24.52 -5.77 -13.89
N GLU A 26 24.86 -5.72 -12.61
CA GLU A 26 26.24 -5.72 -12.13
C GLU A 26 26.42 -6.79 -11.05
N ARG A 27 27.48 -7.58 -11.15
CA ARG A 27 27.84 -8.55 -10.11
C ARG A 27 28.70 -7.88 -9.05
N ILE A 28 28.31 -8.00 -7.80
CA ILE A 28 29.04 -7.46 -6.65
C ILE A 28 29.33 -8.58 -5.67
N GLU A 29 30.57 -8.65 -5.19
CA GLU A 29 30.96 -9.56 -4.13
C GLU A 29 31.06 -8.80 -2.82
N PHE A 30 30.34 -9.28 -1.81
CA PHE A 30 30.30 -8.65 -0.49
C PHE A 30 30.39 -9.72 0.59
N LEU A 31 31.40 -9.60 1.47
CA LEU A 31 31.69 -10.55 2.55
C LEU A 31 31.80 -12.02 2.07
N GLY A 32 32.40 -12.23 0.89
CA GLY A 32 32.60 -13.56 0.31
C GLY A 32 31.35 -14.18 -0.33
N VAL A 33 30.24 -13.44 -0.43
CA VAL A 33 29.03 -13.88 -1.12
C VAL A 33 28.79 -12.99 -2.34
N SER A 34 28.56 -13.62 -3.50
CA SER A 34 28.27 -12.93 -4.76
C SER A 34 26.78 -12.60 -4.87
N TYR A 35 26.48 -11.36 -5.22
CA TYR A 35 25.12 -10.88 -5.50
C TYR A 35 25.06 -10.20 -6.86
N TRP A 36 23.86 -10.17 -7.42
CA TRP A 36 23.57 -9.39 -8.62
C TRP A 36 22.82 -8.13 -8.23
N VAL A 37 23.38 -6.97 -8.52
CA VAL A 37 22.69 -5.68 -8.36
C VAL A 37 22.06 -5.31 -9.68
N VAL A 38 20.74 -5.09 -9.64
CA VAL A 38 19.93 -4.67 -10.77
C VAL A 38 19.57 -3.21 -10.61
N LYS A 39 20.02 -2.38 -11.54
CA LYS A 39 19.67 -0.97 -11.63
C LYS A 39 18.48 -0.81 -12.58
N ALA A 40 17.37 -0.31 -12.04
CA ALA A 40 16.17 0.00 -12.80
C ALA A 40 16.10 1.51 -13.10
N PRO A 41 16.44 1.99 -14.31
CA PRO A 41 16.59 3.41 -14.61
C PRO A 41 15.28 4.18 -14.51
N VAL A 42 14.16 3.58 -14.93
CA VAL A 42 12.83 4.23 -14.87
C VAL A 42 12.37 4.49 -13.43
N GLY A 43 12.75 3.61 -12.50
CA GLY A 43 12.34 3.72 -11.10
C GLY A 43 13.34 4.41 -10.18
N LEU A 44 14.57 4.66 -10.66
CA LEU A 44 15.74 5.01 -9.85
C LEU A 44 15.91 4.07 -8.64
N LYS A 45 15.59 2.78 -8.82
CA LYS A 45 15.67 1.75 -7.79
C LYS A 45 16.83 0.80 -8.07
N TYR A 46 17.42 0.32 -6.99
CA TYR A 46 18.46 -0.71 -7.01
C TYR A 46 17.94 -1.91 -6.26
N PHE A 47 18.05 -3.09 -6.86
CA PHE A 47 17.65 -4.35 -6.25
C PHE A 47 18.86 -5.26 -6.14
N ARG A 48 19.05 -5.84 -4.97
CA ARG A 48 20.02 -6.93 -4.77
C ARG A 48 19.28 -8.25 -4.98
N LEU A 49 19.71 -9.00 -5.98
CA LEU A 49 19.23 -10.33 -6.29
C LEU A 49 20.27 -11.36 -5.85
N GLN A 50 19.76 -12.45 -5.27
CA GLN A 50 20.53 -13.67 -5.09
C GLN A 50 20.78 -14.33 -6.45
N PRO A 51 21.78 -15.21 -6.58
CA PRO A 51 22.05 -15.92 -7.83
C PRO A 51 20.80 -16.59 -8.41
N GLU A 52 20.01 -17.29 -7.60
CA GLU A 52 18.79 -18.00 -8.01
C GLU A 52 17.77 -17.03 -8.63
N GLN A 53 17.56 -15.87 -8.01
CA GLN A 53 16.66 -14.83 -8.51
C GLN A 53 17.13 -14.25 -9.84
N PHE A 54 18.44 -14.04 -9.99
CA PHE A 54 19.02 -13.52 -11.22
C PHE A 54 18.90 -14.53 -12.37
N HIS A 55 19.20 -15.80 -12.12
CA HIS A 55 19.11 -16.85 -13.13
C HIS A 55 17.65 -17.08 -13.57
N VAL A 56 16.69 -17.13 -12.64
CA VAL A 56 15.26 -17.15 -13.00
C VAL A 56 14.87 -15.96 -13.85
N LEU A 57 15.34 -14.75 -13.51
CA LEU A 57 15.06 -13.54 -14.27
C LEU A 57 15.57 -13.63 -15.71
N GLN A 58 16.77 -14.17 -15.93
CA GLN A 58 17.35 -14.36 -17.27
C GLN A 58 16.62 -15.44 -18.09
N LEU A 59 16.04 -16.44 -17.43
CA LEU A 59 15.29 -17.52 -18.08
C LEU A 59 13.85 -17.10 -18.47
N LEU A 60 13.32 -16.01 -17.92
CA LEU A 60 11.96 -15.53 -18.19
C LEU A 60 11.84 -14.83 -19.56
N ASN A 61 11.36 -15.59 -20.55
CA ASN A 61 11.13 -15.15 -21.92
C ASN A 61 9.64 -15.03 -22.31
N GLY A 62 8.71 -15.36 -21.42
CA GLY A 62 7.26 -15.31 -21.67
C GLY A 62 6.61 -16.60 -22.16
N ASP A 63 7.41 -17.59 -22.57
CA ASP A 63 6.91 -18.85 -23.16
C ASP A 63 7.18 -20.07 -22.27
N ARG A 64 8.20 -20.01 -21.42
CA ARG A 64 8.56 -21.13 -20.52
C ARG A 64 7.49 -21.38 -19.46
N HIS A 65 7.35 -22.64 -19.08
CA HIS A 65 6.49 -23.06 -17.97
C HIS A 65 7.29 -23.37 -16.70
N LEU A 66 6.60 -23.61 -15.58
CA LEU A 66 7.23 -23.67 -14.26
C LEU A 66 8.20 -24.85 -14.09
N GLU A 67 7.89 -26.00 -14.69
CA GLU A 67 8.75 -27.19 -14.69
C GLU A 67 10.04 -26.94 -15.49
N GLU A 68 9.95 -26.38 -16.71
CA GLU A 68 11.11 -26.00 -17.52
C GLU A 68 12.03 -25.00 -16.82
N LEU A 69 11.46 -24.02 -16.10
CA LEU A 69 12.25 -23.05 -15.33
C LEU A 69 12.99 -23.72 -14.18
N ARG A 70 12.33 -24.62 -13.45
CA ARG A 70 12.96 -25.39 -12.37
C ARG A 70 14.11 -26.23 -12.92
N ASP A 71 13.88 -26.95 -14.02
CA ASP A 71 14.87 -27.87 -14.59
C ASP A 71 16.09 -27.10 -15.12
N ALA A 72 15.86 -26.02 -15.87
CA ALA A 72 16.94 -25.14 -16.34
C ALA A 72 17.72 -24.50 -15.18
N LEU A 73 17.05 -24.12 -14.10
CA LEU A 73 17.71 -23.54 -12.93
C LEU A 73 18.51 -24.60 -12.15
N HIS A 74 18.05 -25.85 -12.13
CA HIS A 74 18.79 -26.96 -11.53
C HIS A 74 20.06 -27.28 -12.32
N ASP A 75 20.02 -27.15 -13.65
CA ASP A 75 21.20 -27.32 -14.51
C ASP A 75 22.23 -26.20 -14.28
N GLU A 76 21.80 -24.94 -14.11
CA GLU A 76 22.70 -23.82 -13.82
C GLU A 76 23.21 -23.79 -12.37
N LEU A 77 22.40 -24.23 -11.41
CA LEU A 77 22.69 -24.20 -9.96
C LEU A 77 22.46 -25.59 -9.32
N PRO A 78 23.31 -26.60 -9.61
CA PRO A 78 23.10 -27.97 -9.17
C PRO A 78 23.19 -28.16 -7.65
N THR A 79 23.81 -27.22 -6.94
CA THR A 79 23.95 -27.26 -5.47
C THR A 79 22.65 -26.86 -4.77
N VAL A 80 21.76 -26.12 -5.44
CA VAL A 80 20.52 -25.60 -4.85
C VAL A 80 19.34 -26.50 -5.25
N ARG A 81 18.64 -27.06 -4.26
CA ARG A 81 17.43 -27.84 -4.48
C ARG A 81 16.20 -26.94 -4.36
N LEU A 82 15.64 -26.54 -5.50
CA LEU A 82 14.46 -25.68 -5.56
C LEU A 82 13.22 -26.50 -5.94
N GLN A 83 12.14 -26.34 -5.17
CA GLN A 83 10.83 -26.90 -5.49
C GLN A 83 10.04 -25.96 -6.41
N LEU A 84 8.95 -26.45 -7.01
CA LEU A 84 8.09 -25.61 -7.86
C LEU A 84 7.51 -24.40 -7.10
N SER A 85 7.20 -24.58 -5.81
CA SER A 85 6.73 -23.50 -4.93
C SER A 85 7.77 -22.38 -4.81
N ASP A 86 9.04 -22.74 -4.72
CA ASP A 86 10.14 -21.77 -4.58
C ASP A 86 10.26 -20.96 -5.87
N ILE A 87 10.19 -21.60 -7.03
CA ILE A 87 10.19 -20.90 -8.33
C ILE A 87 8.99 -19.95 -8.43
N GLN A 88 7.80 -20.37 -8.00
CA GLN A 88 6.63 -19.50 -7.97
C GLN A 88 6.82 -18.29 -7.05
N HIS A 89 7.44 -18.48 -5.88
CA HIS A 89 7.81 -17.40 -4.98
C HIS A 89 8.83 -16.44 -5.59
N LEU A 90 9.89 -16.96 -6.24
CA LEU A 90 10.89 -16.16 -6.94
C LEU A 90 10.25 -15.30 -8.03
N ILE A 91 9.38 -15.88 -8.86
CA ILE A 91 8.66 -15.16 -9.91
C ILE A 91 7.76 -14.07 -9.31
N THR A 92 7.05 -14.39 -8.23
CA THR A 92 6.17 -13.43 -7.54
C THR A 92 6.97 -12.26 -6.99
N ASP A 93 8.13 -12.51 -6.38
CA ASP A 93 9.02 -11.49 -5.84
C ASP A 93 9.61 -10.61 -6.97
N LEU A 94 10.05 -11.21 -8.08
CA LEU A 94 10.53 -10.46 -9.26
C LEU A 94 9.43 -9.56 -9.85
N HIS A 95 8.18 -10.04 -9.89
CA HIS A 95 7.02 -9.27 -10.33
C HIS A 95 6.69 -8.13 -9.38
N GLN A 96 6.70 -8.35 -8.06
CA GLN A 96 6.50 -7.29 -7.05
C GLN A 96 7.58 -6.22 -7.09
N LYS A 97 8.84 -6.59 -7.38
CA LYS A 97 9.94 -5.66 -7.61
C LYS A 97 9.80 -4.86 -8.91
N GLY A 98 8.90 -5.27 -9.81
CA GLY A 98 8.69 -4.62 -11.11
C GLY A 98 9.85 -4.82 -12.09
N LEU A 99 10.61 -5.91 -11.93
CA LEU A 99 11.72 -6.29 -12.81
C LEU A 99 11.24 -7.04 -14.06
N VAL A 100 10.04 -7.60 -14.00
CA VAL A 100 9.40 -8.31 -15.10
C VAL A 100 8.09 -7.61 -15.47
N PHE A 101 7.72 -7.69 -16.75
CA PHE A 101 6.43 -7.20 -17.24
C PHE A 101 5.63 -8.34 -17.85
N SER A 102 4.30 -8.20 -17.83
CA SER A 102 3.39 -9.18 -18.41
C SER A 102 3.14 -8.88 -19.88
N ASN A 103 3.33 -9.87 -20.75
CA ASN A 103 3.08 -9.73 -22.19
C ASN A 103 1.56 -9.74 -22.54
N ARG A 104 0.69 -9.91 -21.53
CA ARG A 104 -0.76 -9.82 -21.73
C ARG A 104 -1.22 -8.36 -21.80
N ILE A 105 -1.57 -7.92 -23.00
CA ILE A 105 -2.22 -6.64 -23.29
C ILE A 105 -3.45 -6.47 -22.39
N GLY A 106 -3.54 -5.36 -21.65
CA GLY A 106 -4.72 -5.00 -20.83
C GLY A 106 -4.54 -4.98 -19.30
N GLN A 107 -3.39 -5.41 -18.75
CA GLN A 107 -3.14 -5.35 -17.29
C GLN A 107 -2.54 -4.03 -16.79
N GLY A 108 -2.22 -3.09 -17.69
CA GLY A 108 -1.62 -1.79 -17.35
C GLY A 108 -2.48 -0.94 -16.41
N ALA A 109 -3.81 -1.00 -16.53
CA ALA A 109 -4.72 -0.25 -15.66
C ALA A 109 -4.68 -0.72 -14.19
N SER A 110 -4.59 -2.04 -13.97
CA SER A 110 -4.47 -2.63 -12.63
C SER A 110 -3.12 -2.31 -11.99
N LEU A 111 -2.03 -2.33 -12.77
CA LEU A 111 -0.69 -1.93 -12.31
C LEU A 111 -0.60 -0.42 -12.03
N ALA A 112 -1.25 0.42 -12.84
CA ALA A 112 -1.33 1.86 -12.60
C ALA A 112 -2.08 2.18 -11.30
N LYS A 113 -3.16 1.44 -11.00
CA LYS A 113 -3.92 1.58 -9.75
C LYS A 113 -3.08 1.19 -8.52
N LEU A 114 -2.30 0.10 -8.61
CA LEU A 114 -1.37 -0.31 -7.56
C LEU A 114 -0.29 0.76 -7.31
N ASN A 115 0.31 1.30 -8.37
CA ASN A 115 1.29 2.38 -8.26
C ASN A 115 0.71 3.65 -7.63
N PHE A 116 -0.55 3.98 -7.90
CA PHE A 116 -1.22 5.13 -7.31
C PHE A 116 -1.46 4.95 -5.80
N GLU A 117 -1.94 3.77 -5.39
CA GLU A 117 -2.14 3.42 -3.98
C GLU A 117 -0.82 3.44 -3.19
N GLU A 118 0.27 2.92 -3.77
CA GLU A 118 1.60 2.98 -3.15
C GLU A 118 2.11 4.41 -3.00
N LYS A 119 1.93 5.25 -4.02
CA LYS A 119 2.30 6.68 -3.95
C LYS A 119 1.51 7.42 -2.87
N LYS A 120 0.21 7.15 -2.76
CA LYS A 120 -0.66 7.73 -1.72
C LYS A 120 -0.22 7.30 -0.32
N LYS A 121 0.08 6.01 -0.13
CA LYS A 121 0.62 5.49 1.15
C LYS A 121 1.96 6.11 1.51
N LYS A 122 2.88 6.26 0.53
CA LYS A 122 4.16 6.94 0.75
C LYS A 122 3.97 8.39 1.14
N LEU A 123 3.10 9.13 0.45
CA LEU A 123 2.80 10.52 0.79
C LEU A 123 2.24 10.64 2.22
N PHE A 124 1.27 9.79 2.57
CA PHE A 124 0.68 9.78 3.90
C PHE A 124 1.71 9.43 4.99
N ASN A 125 2.56 8.44 4.73
CA ASN A 125 3.65 8.07 5.63
C ASN A 125 4.71 9.17 5.74
N THR A 126 5.05 9.88 4.66
CA THR A 126 5.97 11.02 4.71
C THR A 126 5.37 12.18 5.51
N MET A 127 4.08 12.49 5.33
CA MET A 127 3.37 13.48 6.15
C MET A 127 3.36 13.10 7.63
N ARG A 128 3.12 11.82 7.93
CA ARG A 128 3.16 11.28 9.30
C ARG A 128 4.57 11.24 9.87
N SER A 129 5.57 10.94 9.04
CA SER A 129 6.99 10.94 9.40
C SER A 129 7.51 12.36 9.64
N LEU A 130 7.01 13.37 8.91
CA LEU A 130 7.27 14.78 9.17
C LEU A 130 6.66 15.21 10.52
N LEU A 131 5.46 14.73 10.85
CA LEU A 131 4.87 14.89 12.19
C LEU A 131 5.65 14.14 13.30
N TYR A 132 6.48 13.16 12.93
CA TYR A 132 7.33 12.40 13.86
C TYR A 132 8.76 12.96 13.94
N VAL A 133 9.12 13.94 13.10
CA VAL A 133 10.27 14.78 13.37
C VAL A 133 9.93 15.49 14.67
N ARG A 134 10.60 15.08 15.77
CA ARG A 134 10.68 15.84 17.02
C ARG A 134 10.94 17.28 16.61
N LEU A 135 9.92 18.15 16.65
CA LEU A 135 10.04 19.57 16.37
C LEU A 135 11.02 20.12 17.41
N PRO A 136 12.33 20.28 17.12
CA PRO A 136 13.33 20.47 18.16
C PRO A 136 13.39 21.94 18.62
N GLY A 137 12.29 22.68 18.49
CA GLY A 137 12.25 24.12 18.74
C GLY A 137 11.03 24.83 18.16
N TRP A 138 9.92 24.13 17.87
CA TRP A 138 8.66 24.83 17.64
C TRP A 138 8.19 25.35 19.00
N ASP A 139 8.31 26.65 19.22
CA ASP A 139 7.73 27.32 20.38
C ASP A 139 6.23 27.56 20.13
N PRO A 140 5.31 26.79 20.76
CA PRO A 140 3.88 26.95 20.56
C PRO A 140 3.37 28.31 21.07
N GLU A 141 4.15 29.01 21.91
CA GLU A 141 3.80 30.30 22.50
C GLU A 141 3.57 31.38 21.43
N ALA A 142 4.36 31.40 20.36
CA ALA A 142 4.22 32.41 19.30
C ALA A 142 2.91 32.26 18.49
N VAL A 143 2.47 31.02 18.30
CA VAL A 143 1.19 30.72 17.64
C VAL A 143 0.05 30.99 18.61
N LEU A 144 0.19 30.57 19.87
CA LEU A 144 -0.81 30.78 20.90
C LEU A 144 -1.03 32.27 21.15
N ALA A 145 0.02 33.09 21.22
CA ALA A 145 -0.06 34.54 21.36
C ALA A 145 -0.76 35.23 20.18
N ARG A 146 -0.62 34.70 18.96
CA ARG A 146 -1.37 35.21 17.78
C ARG A 146 -2.84 34.81 17.81
N LEU A 147 -3.16 33.60 18.27
CA LEU A 147 -4.55 33.16 18.42
C LEU A 147 -5.24 33.76 19.65
N TYR A 148 -4.48 34.09 20.70
CA TYR A 148 -4.97 34.60 21.97
C TYR A 148 -5.98 35.76 21.83
N PRO A 149 -5.73 36.83 21.05
CA PRO A 149 -6.71 37.91 20.90
C PRO A 149 -8.04 37.44 20.27
N LEU A 150 -8.02 36.41 19.43
CA LEU A 150 -9.22 35.86 18.79
C LEU A 150 -10.05 35.03 19.77
N VAL A 151 -9.41 34.21 20.62
CA VAL A 151 -10.10 33.36 21.60
C VAL A 151 -10.39 34.06 22.92
N ARG A 152 -9.78 35.22 23.17
CA ARG A 152 -9.93 35.98 24.43
C ARG A 152 -11.39 36.27 24.79
N TRP A 153 -12.23 36.54 23.81
CA TRP A 153 -13.65 36.83 24.05
C TRP A 153 -14.43 35.63 24.58
N VAL A 154 -14.03 34.41 24.23
CA VAL A 154 -14.66 33.16 24.72
C VAL A 154 -14.45 32.98 26.22
N TYR A 155 -13.29 33.41 26.73
CA TYR A 155 -12.94 33.31 28.15
C TYR A 155 -13.35 34.53 28.97
N HIS A 156 -14.02 35.52 28.36
CA HIS A 156 -14.52 36.66 29.11
C HIS A 156 -15.62 36.19 30.09
N PRO A 157 -15.60 36.61 31.36
CA PRO A 157 -16.55 36.12 32.37
C PRO A 157 -18.00 36.27 31.93
N VAL A 158 -18.35 37.36 31.23
CA VAL A 158 -19.68 37.58 30.67
C VAL A 158 -20.06 36.51 29.64
N THR A 159 -19.18 36.18 28.71
CA THR A 159 -19.41 35.16 27.67
C THR A 159 -19.59 33.79 28.34
N VAL A 160 -18.71 33.44 29.28
CA VAL A 160 -18.79 32.19 30.03
C VAL A 160 -20.10 32.10 30.81
N THR A 161 -20.52 33.14 31.51
CA THR A 161 -21.79 33.16 32.25
C THR A 161 -22.99 33.04 31.31
N LEU A 162 -22.98 33.71 30.15
CA LEU A 162 -24.03 33.58 29.13
C LEU A 162 -24.10 32.15 28.57
N THR A 163 -22.96 31.55 28.23
CA THR A 163 -22.90 30.17 27.76
C THR A 163 -23.37 29.20 28.84
N LEU A 164 -22.97 29.41 30.10
CA LEU A 164 -23.43 28.60 31.22
C LEU A 164 -24.94 28.71 31.43
N LEU A 165 -25.49 29.93 31.39
CA LEU A 165 -26.94 30.15 31.48
C LEU A 165 -27.68 29.49 30.32
N PHE A 166 -27.14 29.56 29.10
CA PHE A 166 -27.70 28.89 27.94
C PHE A 166 -27.70 27.37 28.12
N VAL A 167 -26.60 26.78 28.60
CA VAL A 167 -26.51 25.34 28.89
C VAL A 167 -27.51 24.94 29.99
N ILE A 168 -27.59 25.69 31.09
CA ILE A 168 -28.55 25.44 32.17
C ILE A 168 -29.99 25.55 31.64
N SER A 169 -30.30 26.58 30.85
CA SER A 169 -31.61 26.74 30.22
C SER A 169 -31.95 25.57 29.29
N SER A 170 -30.99 25.09 28.51
CA SER A 170 -31.15 23.90 27.66
C SER A 170 -31.43 22.65 28.49
N TRP A 171 -30.73 22.45 29.61
CA TRP A 171 -30.95 21.33 30.51
C TRP A 171 -32.30 21.39 31.20
N VAL A 172 -32.73 22.58 31.64
CA VAL A 172 -34.06 22.78 32.22
C VAL A 172 -35.14 22.47 31.19
N LEU A 173 -34.97 22.94 29.94
CA LEU A 173 -35.92 22.66 28.86
C LEU A 173 -35.99 21.16 28.55
N LEU A 174 -34.85 20.46 28.52
CA LEU A 174 -34.78 19.01 28.37
C LEU A 174 -35.47 18.27 29.53
N ALA A 175 -35.26 18.72 30.77
CA ALA A 175 -35.86 18.11 31.95
C ALA A 175 -37.38 18.33 32.01
N VAL A 176 -37.86 19.50 31.60
CA VAL A 176 -39.30 19.84 31.56
C VAL A 176 -40.01 19.07 30.44
N GLN A 177 -39.39 18.98 29.26
CA GLN A 177 -39.98 18.34 28.07
C GLN A 177 -39.52 16.88 27.90
N PHE A 178 -39.11 16.21 28.99
CA PHE A 178 -38.48 14.89 28.92
C PHE A 178 -39.38 13.84 28.26
N GLU A 179 -40.69 13.87 28.54
CA GLU A 179 -41.67 12.96 27.91
C GLU A 179 -41.82 13.25 26.41
N THR A 180 -41.94 14.52 26.02
CA THR A 180 -42.05 14.93 24.62
C THR A 180 -40.78 14.61 23.81
N PHE A 181 -39.59 14.73 24.41
CA PHE A 181 -38.33 14.32 23.77
C PHE A 181 -38.20 12.80 23.67
N THR A 182 -38.73 12.04 24.63
CA THR A 182 -38.76 10.57 24.58
C THR A 182 -39.68 10.07 23.47
N GLU A 183 -40.82 10.74 23.26
CA GLU A 183 -41.76 10.44 22.17
C GLU A 183 -41.25 10.86 20.78
N GLN A 184 -40.49 11.95 20.72
CA GLN A 184 -39.89 12.47 19.48
C GLN A 184 -38.51 11.91 19.17
N MET A 185 -38.00 10.93 19.93
CA MET A 185 -36.86 10.14 19.47
C MET A 185 -37.36 9.14 18.42
N PRO A 186 -37.22 9.40 17.10
CA PRO A 186 -37.31 8.31 16.14
C PRO A 186 -36.27 7.28 16.56
N GLU A 187 -36.62 5.99 16.48
CA GLU A 187 -35.69 4.91 16.79
C GLU A 187 -34.33 5.23 16.16
N PHE A 188 -33.25 5.16 16.95
CA PHE A 188 -31.88 5.51 16.57
C PHE A 188 -31.44 4.99 15.18
N GLN A 189 -32.15 3.99 14.65
CA GLN A 189 -32.02 3.46 13.29
C GLN A 189 -32.34 4.46 12.15
N GLN A 190 -33.21 5.46 12.33
CA GLN A 190 -33.53 6.44 11.28
C GLN A 190 -32.42 7.50 11.10
N PHE A 191 -31.72 7.84 12.18
CA PHE A 191 -30.64 8.84 12.15
C PHE A 191 -29.40 8.36 11.38
N PHE A 192 -29.17 7.04 11.33
CA PHE A 192 -28.08 6.38 10.57
C PHE A 192 -28.56 5.73 9.26
N SER A 193 -29.69 6.15 8.71
CA SER A 193 -30.14 5.69 7.40
C SER A 193 -29.23 6.26 6.28
N TRP A 194 -28.91 5.43 5.28
CA TRP A 194 -28.00 5.76 4.16
C TRP A 194 -28.24 7.13 3.47
N PRO A 195 -29.48 7.67 3.37
CA PRO A 195 -29.70 8.99 2.78
C PRO A 195 -29.16 10.17 3.59
N ASN A 196 -28.94 10.03 4.90
CA ASN A 196 -28.47 11.11 5.80
C ASN A 196 -26.95 11.07 6.06
N LEU A 197 -26.25 10.08 5.53
CA LEU A 197 -24.79 9.91 5.66
C LEU A 197 -23.99 10.34 4.42
N LEU A 198 -24.69 10.77 3.35
CA LEU A 198 -24.12 11.43 2.17
C LEU A 198 -24.35 12.94 2.24
#